data_AF-A0A1S6HNS7-F1
#
_entry.id   AF-A0A1S6HNS7-F1
#
_cell.length_a   1.000
_cell.length_b   1.000
_cell.length_c   1.000
_cell.angle_alpha   90.00
_cell.angle_beta   90.00
_cell.angle_gamma   90.00
#
_symmetry.space_group_name_H-M   'P 1'
#
loop_
_entity.id
_entity.type
_entity.pdbx_description
1 polymer ?
#
loop_
_entity_poly.entity_id
_entity_poly.type
_entity_poly.pdbx_seq_one_letter_code
_entity_poly.pdbx_strand_id
1 'polypeptide(L)'
;MLDVSCFISGNLAKDSKYYERVVAFELSSYRSGLYDFDFGTKMQAMLQQAGFDIVHVDEDVTDPELNFSGVASADVIEGWSARLGRMKKLKALLGEEYSDFYDEFLKNLDCDTHDKRGNVRFVVAIK
;
A
#
# COMPACT_ATOMS: atom_id res chain seq x y z
N MET A 1 -12.17 -1.08 -4.64
CA MET A 1 -11.23 -2.02 -3.99
C MET A 1 -9.87 -1.65 -4.55
N LEU A 2 -8.93 -1.27 -3.70
CA LEU A 2 -7.77 -0.44 -4.05
C LEU A 2 -6.59 -1.36 -4.44
N ASP A 3 -5.96 -1.10 -5.59
CA ASP A 3 -4.63 -1.64 -5.92
C ASP A 3 -3.63 -1.20 -4.86
N VAL A 4 -2.63 -2.02 -4.54
CA VAL A 4 -1.44 -1.48 -3.87
C VAL A 4 -0.19 -2.24 -4.30
N SER A 5 0.21 -2.00 -5.55
CA SER A 5 1.48 -2.44 -6.13
C SER A 5 2.71 -1.95 -5.34
N CYS A 6 2.51 -1.09 -4.33
CA CYS A 6 3.44 -0.72 -3.28
C CYS A 6 2.63 -0.33 -2.00
N PHE A 7 2.13 -1.29 -1.20
CA PHE A 7 1.24 -1.00 -0.06
C PHE A 7 1.90 -0.17 1.03
N ILE A 8 2.83 -0.83 1.70
CA ILE A 8 3.69 -0.26 2.72
C ILE A 8 4.84 0.44 2.01
N SER A 9 5.45 -0.21 1.00
CA SER A 9 6.58 0.35 0.27
C SER A 9 6.25 1.65 -0.46
N GLY A 10 4.99 1.87 -0.85
CA GLY A 10 4.55 3.07 -1.56
C GLY A 10 4.41 4.29 -0.66
N ASN A 11 4.33 4.04 0.64
CA ASN A 11 4.23 5.07 1.68
C ASN A 11 5.57 5.26 2.43
N LEU A 12 6.63 4.57 2.02
CA LEU A 12 7.98 4.78 2.54
C LEU A 12 8.68 5.96 1.85
N ALA A 13 9.59 6.59 2.61
CA ALA A 13 10.53 7.57 2.07
C ALA A 13 11.30 7.00 0.87
N LYS A 14 11.60 7.86 -0.12
CA LYS A 14 12.27 7.47 -1.38
C LYS A 14 13.64 6.83 -1.16
N ASP A 15 14.31 7.22 -0.09
CA ASP A 15 15.64 6.78 0.33
C ASP A 15 15.61 5.84 1.54
N SER A 16 14.43 5.34 1.94
CA SER A 16 14.31 4.41 3.06
C SER A 16 15.17 3.17 2.84
N LYS A 17 16.06 2.87 3.81
CA LYS A 17 16.88 1.66 3.78
C LYS A 17 16.05 0.36 3.85
N TYR A 18 14.78 0.46 4.25
CA TYR A 18 13.87 -0.67 4.36
C TYR A 18 13.13 -0.99 3.06
N TYR A 19 13.16 -0.09 2.08
CA TYR A 19 12.35 -0.17 0.86
C TYR A 19 12.43 -1.53 0.18
N GLU A 20 13.64 -1.98 -0.18
CA GLU A 20 13.85 -3.26 -0.89
C GLU A 20 13.35 -4.47 -0.09
N ARG A 21 13.54 -4.47 1.23
CA ARG A 21 13.08 -5.56 2.10
C ARG A 21 11.57 -5.59 2.22
N VAL A 22 10.92 -4.43 2.27
CA VAL A 22 9.46 -4.30 2.32
C VAL A 22 8.84 -4.68 0.98
N VAL A 23 9.42 -4.28 -0.15
CA VAL A 23 8.99 -4.74 -1.48
C VAL A 23 9.11 -6.26 -1.60
N ALA A 24 10.22 -6.85 -1.16
CA ALA A 24 10.40 -8.30 -1.16
C ALA A 24 9.37 -9.02 -0.26
N PHE A 25 9.02 -8.42 0.88
CA PHE A 25 7.97 -8.90 1.77
C PHE A 25 6.59 -8.90 1.10
N GLU A 26 6.23 -7.81 0.44
CA GLU A 26 4.95 -7.69 -0.27
C GLU A 26 4.86 -8.72 -1.38
N LEU A 27 5.92 -8.85 -2.20
CA LEU A 27 5.98 -9.82 -3.29
C LEU A 27 5.92 -11.28 -2.81
N SER A 28 6.61 -11.61 -1.71
CA SER A 28 6.57 -12.96 -1.13
C SER A 28 5.22 -13.27 -0.46
N SER A 29 4.60 -12.28 0.17
CA SER A 29 3.24 -12.39 0.72
C SER A 29 2.20 -12.63 -0.35
N TYR A 30 2.35 -11.96 -1.50
CA TYR A 30 1.56 -12.19 -2.70
C TYR A 30 1.72 -13.61 -3.24
N ARG A 31 2.96 -14.05 -3.49
CA ARG A 31 3.25 -15.38 -4.05
C ARG A 31 2.80 -16.53 -3.15
N SER A 32 2.76 -16.31 -1.83
CA SER A 32 2.31 -17.31 -0.86
C SER A 32 0.80 -17.28 -0.60
N GLY A 33 0.05 -16.37 -1.25
CA GLY A 33 -1.40 -16.21 -1.07
C GLY A 33 -1.81 -15.66 0.29
N LEU A 34 -0.87 -15.10 1.06
CA LEU A 34 -1.16 -14.51 2.38
C LEU A 34 -1.85 -13.16 2.25
N TYR A 35 -1.38 -12.35 1.31
CA TYR A 35 -1.91 -11.03 1.00
C TYR A 35 -1.81 -10.81 -0.50
N ASP A 36 -2.93 -10.54 -1.18
CA ASP A 36 -2.91 -10.19 -2.60
C ASP A 36 -2.72 -8.67 -2.77
N PHE A 37 -1.47 -8.21 -2.64
CA PHE A 37 -1.11 -6.80 -2.84
C PHE A 37 -1.14 -6.36 -4.32
N ASP A 38 -1.22 -7.31 -5.26
CA ASP A 38 -1.26 -7.08 -6.71
C ASP A 38 -2.68 -7.33 -7.28
N PHE A 39 -3.71 -7.24 -6.42
CA PHE A 39 -5.07 -7.54 -6.83
C PHE A 39 -5.63 -6.51 -7.82
N GLY A 40 -5.21 -5.24 -7.72
CA GLY A 40 -5.73 -4.16 -8.55
C GLY A 40 -5.40 -4.35 -10.04
N THR A 41 -4.19 -4.83 -10.35
CA THR A 41 -3.77 -5.09 -11.75
C THR A 41 -4.62 -6.16 -12.44
N LYS A 42 -5.20 -7.09 -11.67
CA LYS A 42 -6.06 -8.17 -12.17
C LYS A 42 -7.54 -7.78 -12.22
N MET A 43 -7.93 -6.73 -11.52
CA MET A 43 -9.34 -6.39 -11.27
C MET A 43 -10.11 -6.18 -12.57
N GLN A 44 -9.52 -5.44 -13.51
CA GLN A 44 -10.12 -5.19 -14.81
C GLN A 44 -10.37 -6.50 -15.57
N ALA A 45 -9.35 -7.35 -15.68
CA ALA A 45 -9.45 -8.63 -16.37
C ALA A 45 -10.48 -9.56 -15.71
N MET A 46 -10.53 -9.60 -14.38
CA MET A 46 -11.51 -10.41 -13.63
C MET A 46 -12.94 -9.93 -13.86
N LEU A 47 -13.18 -8.61 -13.84
CA LEU A 47 -14.50 -8.03 -14.08
C LEU A 47 -14.98 -8.31 -15.52
N GLN A 48 -14.09 -8.17 -16.50
CA GLN A 48 -14.38 -8.51 -17.90
C GLN A 48 -14.70 -10.00 -18.07
N GLN A 49 -13.91 -10.89 -17.45
CA GLN A 49 -14.17 -12.33 -17.47
C GLN A 49 -15.50 -12.70 -16.81
N ALA A 50 -15.96 -11.93 -15.82
CA ALA A 50 -17.25 -12.08 -15.19
C ALA A 50 -18.42 -11.47 -16.00
N GLY A 51 -18.14 -10.91 -17.18
CA GLY A 51 -19.14 -10.36 -18.11
C GLY A 51 -19.57 -8.92 -17.79
N PHE A 52 -18.75 -8.16 -17.06
CA PHE A 52 -18.98 -6.74 -16.85
C PHE A 52 -18.27 -5.90 -17.91
N ASP A 53 -18.91 -4.78 -18.28
CA ASP A 53 -18.29 -3.75 -19.10
C ASP A 53 -17.58 -2.73 -18.20
N ILE A 54 -16.30 -2.52 -18.48
CA ILE A 54 -15.50 -1.52 -17.77
C ILE A 54 -15.83 -0.14 -18.33
N VAL A 55 -16.37 0.74 -17.48
CA VAL A 55 -16.77 2.09 -17.88
C VAL A 55 -15.77 3.15 -17.43
N HIS A 56 -14.95 2.86 -16.42
CA HIS A 56 -13.91 3.76 -15.95
C HIS A 56 -12.78 3.01 -15.28
N VAL A 57 -11.55 3.46 -15.53
CA VAL A 57 -10.34 3.04 -14.85
C VAL A 57 -9.56 4.31 -14.51
N ASP A 58 -9.19 4.45 -13.25
CA ASP A 58 -8.21 5.43 -12.77
C ASP A 58 -7.05 4.66 -12.14
N GLU A 59 -5.85 4.93 -12.64
CA GLU A 59 -4.62 4.23 -12.27
C GLU A 59 -3.86 4.95 -11.14
N ASP A 60 -4.25 6.18 -10.78
CA ASP A 60 -3.60 6.99 -9.75
C ASP A 60 -4.62 7.81 -8.93
N VAL A 61 -5.49 7.09 -8.26
CA VAL A 61 -6.57 7.69 -7.46
C VAL A 61 -5.96 8.24 -6.19
N THR A 62 -6.21 9.52 -5.92
CA THR A 62 -5.82 10.09 -4.63
C THR A 62 -6.68 9.47 -3.54
N ASP A 63 -6.03 8.80 -2.60
CA ASP A 63 -6.65 8.16 -1.44
C ASP A 63 -6.03 8.74 -0.17
N PRO A 64 -6.85 9.22 0.79
CA PRO A 64 -6.35 9.94 1.96
C PRO A 64 -5.54 9.05 2.92
N GLU A 65 -5.62 7.73 2.81
CA GLU A 65 -4.90 6.79 3.67
C GLU A 65 -3.74 6.10 2.95
N LEU A 66 -3.93 5.78 1.66
CA LEU A 66 -3.05 4.87 0.93
C LEU A 66 -2.25 5.54 -0.19
N ASN A 67 -2.74 6.64 -0.78
CA ASN A 67 -2.14 7.29 -1.96
C ASN A 67 -2.33 8.82 -1.90
N PHE A 68 -1.56 9.48 -1.04
CA PHE A 68 -1.63 10.94 -0.84
C PHE A 68 -0.23 11.55 -0.82
N SER A 69 -0.15 12.86 -1.09
CA SER A 69 1.08 13.64 -0.89
C SER A 69 0.83 14.70 0.17
N GLY A 70 1.86 15.04 0.93
CA GLY A 70 1.77 15.91 2.11
C GLY A 70 1.36 15.16 3.38
N VAL A 71 1.06 15.93 4.42
CA VAL A 71 0.86 15.42 5.78
C VAL A 71 -0.41 14.56 5.88
N ALA A 72 -0.28 13.35 6.42
CA ALA A 72 -1.39 12.48 6.77
C ALA A 72 -2.27 13.09 7.87
N SER A 73 -3.57 12.80 7.86
CA SER A 73 -4.42 13.15 9.01
C SER A 73 -4.10 12.28 10.23
N ALA A 74 -4.47 12.75 11.42
CA ALA A 74 -4.30 11.99 12.66
C ALA A 74 -4.96 10.59 12.59
N ASP A 75 -6.15 10.51 11.99
CA ASP A 75 -6.88 9.25 11.80
C ASP A 75 -6.10 8.27 10.90
N VAL A 76 -5.42 8.77 9.88
CA VAL A 76 -4.59 7.97 8.96
C VAL A 76 -3.35 7.45 9.69
N ILE A 77 -2.69 8.29 10.48
CA ILE A 77 -1.55 7.87 11.32
C ILE A 77 -1.99 6.80 12.33
N GLU A 78 -3.13 6.97 13.01
CA GLU A 78 -3.67 5.99 13.94
C GLU A 78 -4.01 4.66 13.23
N GLY A 79 -4.63 4.74 12.05
CA GLY A 79 -4.94 3.57 11.21
C GLY A 79 -3.68 2.79 10.83
N TRP A 80 -2.63 3.48 10.39
CA TRP A 80 -1.35 2.87 10.04
C TRP A 80 -0.61 2.31 11.25
N SER A 81 -0.57 3.03 12.37
CA SER A 81 -0.02 2.58 13.66
C SER A 81 -0.66 1.25 14.08
N ALA A 82 -1.99 1.20 14.11
CA ALA A 82 -2.74 0.00 14.47
C ALA A 82 -2.52 -1.15 13.46
N ARG A 83 -2.46 -0.84 12.16
CA ARG A 83 -2.19 -1.82 11.10
C ARG A 83 -0.82 -2.45 11.28
N LEU A 84 0.23 -1.64 11.35
CA LEU A 84 1.61 -2.07 11.54
C LEU A 84 1.75 -2.91 12.81
N GLY A 85 1.16 -2.47 13.93
CA GLY A 85 1.17 -3.22 15.19
C GLY A 85 0.64 -4.66 15.12
N ARG A 86 -0.24 -4.96 14.14
CA ARG A 86 -0.77 -6.32 13.91
C ARG A 86 0.07 -7.15 12.91
N MET A 87 1.00 -6.55 12.18
CA MET A 87 1.78 -7.22 11.13
C MET A 87 2.93 -8.09 11.67
N LYS A 88 2.58 -9.21 12.30
CA LYS A 88 3.54 -10.15 12.91
C LYS A 88 4.64 -10.62 11.95
N LYS A 89 4.32 -10.84 10.67
CA LYS A 89 5.30 -11.32 9.67
C LYS A 89 6.30 -10.25 9.25
N LEU A 90 5.86 -9.01 9.08
CA LEU A 90 6.75 -7.89 8.82
C LEU A 90 7.67 -7.65 10.03
N LYS A 91 7.12 -7.73 11.24
CA LYS A 91 7.91 -7.66 12.48
C LYS A 91 8.94 -8.78 12.58
N ALA A 92 8.58 -10.02 12.21
CA ALA A 92 9.53 -11.12 12.18
C ALA A 92 10.64 -10.93 11.12
N LEU A 93 10.31 -10.34 9.97
CA LEU A 93 11.27 -10.05 8.90
C LEU A 93 12.28 -8.96 9.28
N LEU A 94 11.81 -7.91 9.94
CA LEU A 94 12.65 -6.76 10.32
C LEU A 94 13.36 -6.98 11.66
N GLY A 95 12.83 -7.88 12.51
CA GLY A 95 13.45 -8.24 13.78
C GLY A 95 13.61 -7.03 14.70
N GLU A 96 14.83 -6.81 15.19
CA GLU A 96 15.17 -5.68 16.08
C GLU A 96 15.01 -4.33 15.39
N GLU A 97 15.18 -4.25 14.06
CA GLU A 97 15.01 -3.01 13.29
C GLU A 97 13.54 -2.62 13.08
N TYR A 98 12.59 -3.44 13.54
CA TYR A 98 11.17 -3.15 13.34
C TYR A 98 10.74 -1.85 14.03
N SER A 99 11.28 -1.53 15.21
CA SER A 99 10.95 -0.29 15.92
C SER A 99 11.39 0.93 15.11
N ASP A 100 12.62 0.90 14.60
CA ASP A 100 13.18 1.98 13.78
C ASP A 100 12.38 2.15 12.48
N PHE A 101 12.03 1.05 11.81
CA PHE A 101 11.16 1.06 10.63
C PHE A 101 9.78 1.67 10.94
N TYR A 102 9.19 1.27 12.06
CA TYR A 102 7.86 1.73 12.48
C TYR A 102 7.85 3.24 12.68
N ASP A 103 8.84 3.77 13.41
CA ASP A 103 8.96 5.20 13.66
C ASP A 103 9.28 5.98 12.38
N GLU A 104 10.18 5.47 11.54
CA GLU A 104 10.50 6.06 10.23
C GLU A 104 9.26 6.14 9.34
N PHE A 105 8.48 5.06 9.26
CA PHE A 105 7.29 4.99 8.42
C PHE A 105 6.24 6.02 8.87
N LEU A 106 5.87 6.04 10.16
CA LEU A 106 4.87 6.98 10.66
C LEU A 106 5.35 8.44 10.54
N LYS A 107 6.63 8.69 10.80
CA LYS A 107 7.22 10.03 10.61
C LYS A 107 7.19 10.46 9.14
N ASN A 108 7.40 9.54 8.21
CA ASN A 108 7.31 9.85 6.78
C ASN A 108 5.89 10.22 6.37
N LEU A 109 4.87 9.56 6.93
CA LEU A 109 3.47 9.92 6.66
C LEU A 109 3.07 11.30 7.23
N ASP A 110 3.66 11.69 8.36
CA ASP A 110 3.43 13.00 9.00
C ASP A 110 4.29 14.13 8.39
N CYS A 111 5.02 13.85 7.30
CA CYS A 111 5.91 14.82 6.66
C CYS A 111 5.18 15.60 5.56
N ASP A 112 5.40 16.91 5.49
CA ASP A 112 4.86 17.78 4.43
C ASP A 112 5.43 17.48 3.05
N THR A 113 6.63 16.89 3.01
CA THR A 113 7.28 16.41 1.78
C THR A 113 6.96 14.94 1.45
N HIS A 114 6.04 14.30 2.18
CA HIS A 114 5.54 12.99 1.81
C HIS A 114 4.99 13.01 0.39
N ASP A 115 5.36 12.01 -0.40
CA ASP A 115 4.98 11.94 -1.81
C ASP A 115 4.51 10.54 -2.15
N LYS A 116 3.32 10.47 -2.76
CA LYS A 116 2.70 9.22 -3.18
C LYS A 116 3.50 8.55 -4.29
N ARG A 117 3.36 7.23 -4.40
CA ARG A 117 3.99 6.43 -5.48
C ARG A 117 2.98 5.81 -6.45
N GLY A 118 1.80 6.41 -6.61
CA GLY A 118 0.80 5.95 -7.58
C GLY A 118 0.40 4.51 -7.33
N ASN A 119 0.06 4.20 -6.09
CA ASN A 119 -0.13 2.83 -5.64
C ASN A 119 -1.60 2.40 -5.67
N VAL A 120 -2.56 3.30 -5.90
CA VAL A 120 -3.99 2.98 -5.83
C VAL A 120 -4.69 3.11 -7.17
N ARG A 121 -5.37 2.03 -7.58
CA ARG A 121 -6.27 1.99 -8.75
C ARG A 121 -7.74 1.90 -8.34
N PHE A 122 -8.59 2.47 -9.18
CA PHE A 122 -10.04 2.42 -9.06
C PHE A 122 -10.66 2.01 -10.40
N VAL A 123 -11.56 1.03 -10.36
CA VAL A 123 -12.25 0.51 -11.54
C VAL A 123 -13.75 0.56 -11.30
N VAL A 124 -14.49 1.12 -12.25
CA VAL A 124 -15.96 1.08 -12.29
C VAL A 124 -16.39 0.21 -13.45
N ALA A 125 -17.30 -0.72 -13.16
CA ALA A 125 -17.86 -1.63 -14.15
C ALA A 125 -19.38 -1.71 -14.00
N ILE A 126 -20.07 -1.89 -15.12
CA ILE A 126 -21.51 -2.11 -15.19
C ILE A 126 -21.80 -3.48 -15.78
N LYS A 127 -22.99 -3.99 -15.54
CA LYS A 127 -23.47 -5.25 -16.07
C LYS A 127 -24.64 -5.03 -17.01
#